data_AF-A0A7U9SI75-F1
#
_entry.id   AF-A0A7U9SI75-F1
#
_cell.length_a   1.000
_cell.length_b   1.000
_cell.length_c   1.000
_cell.angle_alpha   90.00
_cell.angle_beta   90.00
_cell.angle_gamma   90.00
#
_symmetry.space_group_name_H-M   'P 1'
#
loop_
_entity.id
_entity.type
_entity.pdbx_description
1 polymer ?
#
loop_
_entity_poly.entity_id
_entity_poly.type
_entity_poly.pdbx_seq_one_letter_code
_entity_poly.pdbx_strand_id
1 'polypeptide(L)'
;MKRIRNYSSVWKIEHVIYNFNDLTLPRPVTLSQVFWFSAFFVLSLVLKGFPPFSLTDSLLVNHVALPFVLAWLAGKRGFDGKKPYSYLKSCIRFLTSPRIYTRGKPLDLSGRTYRDMYVTVGRDGGRKARRNARRNLKRAGRKKKERRQTDIGETDK
;
A
#
# COMPACT_ATOMS: atom_id res chain seq x y z
N MET A 1 -7.65 33.58 -8.81
CA MET A 1 -7.89 32.59 -9.89
C MET A 1 -8.31 31.25 -9.29
N LYS A 2 -9.44 30.68 -9.71
CA LYS A 2 -9.98 29.42 -9.15
C LYS A 2 -9.29 28.23 -9.83
N ARG A 3 -8.64 27.36 -9.05
CA ARG A 3 -7.92 26.18 -9.59
C ARG A 3 -8.92 25.09 -9.96
N ILE A 4 -9.16 24.89 -11.25
CA ILE A 4 -10.01 23.80 -11.76
C ILE A 4 -9.29 22.47 -11.49
N ARG A 5 -9.99 21.53 -10.84
CA ARG A 5 -9.43 20.21 -10.55
C ARG A 5 -9.42 19.39 -11.83
N ASN A 6 -8.23 19.10 -12.33
CA ASN A 6 -8.05 18.21 -13.48
C ASN A 6 -8.17 16.74 -13.01
N TYR A 7 -9.15 16.02 -13.55
CA TYR A 7 -9.44 14.62 -13.24
C TYR A 7 -8.90 13.64 -14.29
N SER A 8 -8.04 14.08 -15.23
CA SER A 8 -7.45 13.19 -16.26
C SER A 8 -6.65 12.01 -15.68
N SER A 9 -6.29 12.04 -14.39
CA SER A 9 -5.64 10.91 -13.72
C SER A 9 -6.59 9.74 -13.40
N VAL A 10 -7.91 9.95 -13.45
CA VAL A 10 -8.93 8.90 -13.21
C VAL A 10 -8.94 7.89 -14.37
N TRP A 11 -8.75 8.37 -15.60
CA TRP A 11 -8.73 7.56 -16.82
C TRP A 11 -7.31 7.16 -17.21
N LYS A 12 -6.56 6.58 -16.27
CA LYS A 12 -5.16 6.19 -16.51
C LYS A 12 -5.08 4.96 -17.41
N ILE A 13 -5.27 5.16 -18.71
CA ILE A 13 -5.15 4.13 -19.75
C ILE A 13 -3.73 3.54 -19.70
N GLU A 14 -3.64 2.22 -19.79
CA GLU A 14 -2.35 1.55 -19.88
C GLU A 14 -1.78 1.73 -21.28
N HIS A 15 -0.48 1.99 -21.37
CA HIS A 15 0.20 2.00 -22.66
C HIS A 15 0.23 0.57 -23.20
N VAL A 16 -0.66 0.33 -24.16
CA VAL A 16 -0.77 -0.89 -24.92
C VAL A 16 -0.07 -0.67 -26.25
N ILE A 17 0.78 -1.62 -26.62
CA ILE A 17 1.47 -1.61 -27.91
C ILE A 17 0.61 -2.44 -28.85
N TYR A 18 0.04 -1.79 -29.86
CA TYR A 18 -0.78 -2.44 -30.88
C TYR A 18 0.09 -2.90 -32.07
N ASN A 19 1.10 -2.10 -32.41
CA ASN A 19 2.00 -2.36 -33.53
C ASN A 19 3.45 -2.27 -33.07
N PHE A 20 4.28 -3.20 -33.54
CA PHE A 20 5.73 -3.13 -33.42
C PHE A 20 6.33 -2.97 -34.81
N ASN A 21 6.73 -1.75 -35.15
CA ASN A 21 7.05 -1.31 -36.52
C ASN A 21 5.86 -1.59 -37.46
N ASP A 22 5.93 -2.64 -38.28
CA ASP A 22 4.89 -3.02 -39.26
C ASP A 22 4.07 -4.27 -38.86
N LEU A 23 4.43 -4.94 -37.76
CA LEU A 23 3.68 -6.10 -37.26
C LEU A 23 2.50 -5.63 -36.43
N THR A 24 1.29 -5.79 -36.95
CA THR A 24 0.05 -5.66 -36.19
C THR A 24 -0.13 -6.91 -35.34
N LEU A 25 -0.01 -6.78 -34.01
CA LEU A 25 -0.19 -7.95 -33.15
C LEU A 25 -1.67 -8.33 -33.13
N PRO A 26 -2.02 -9.61 -33.37
CA PRO A 26 -3.42 -10.08 -33.33
C PRO A 26 -4.05 -9.94 -31.94
N ARG A 27 -3.21 -9.80 -30.90
CA ARG A 27 -3.64 -9.46 -29.54
C ARG A 27 -2.76 -8.31 -29.01
N PRO A 28 -3.36 -7.22 -28.51
CA PRO A 28 -2.61 -6.12 -27.91
C PRO A 28 -1.73 -6.61 -26.75
N VAL A 29 -0.45 -6.23 -26.77
CA VAL A 29 0.50 -6.54 -25.69
C VAL A 29 0.72 -5.30 -24.85
N THR A 30 0.60 -5.44 -23.52
CA THR A 30 0.82 -4.32 -22.60
C THR A 30 2.32 -4.15 -22.34
N LEU A 31 2.77 -2.90 -22.14
CA LEU A 31 4.17 -2.62 -21.78
C LEU A 31 4.59 -3.36 -20.50
N SER A 32 3.64 -3.57 -19.57
CA SER A 32 3.88 -4.32 -18.35
C SER A 32 4.15 -5.80 -18.62
N GLN A 33 3.45 -6.41 -19.59
CA GLN A 33 3.67 -7.81 -19.96
C GLN A 33 5.09 -8.04 -20.53
N VAL A 34 5.57 -7.10 -21.35
CA VAL A 34 6.95 -7.14 -21.88
C VAL A 34 7.97 -7.00 -20.75
N PHE A 35 7.73 -6.09 -19.80
CA PHE A 35 8.60 -5.92 -18.63
C PHE A 35 8.68 -7.19 -17.77
N TRP A 36 7.53 -7.80 -17.45
CA TRP A 36 7.50 -9.04 -16.67
C TRP A 36 8.17 -10.19 -17.41
N PHE A 37 7.93 -10.32 -18.72
CA PHE A 37 8.62 -11.31 -19.54
C PHE A 37 10.14 -11.14 -19.47
N SER A 38 10.65 -9.91 -19.65
CA SER A 38 12.08 -9.62 -19.54
C SER A 38 12.63 -9.93 -18.14
N ALA A 39 11.89 -9.60 -17.07
CA ALA A 39 12.31 -9.87 -15.70
C ALA A 39 12.40 -11.37 -15.42
N PHE A 40 11.39 -12.16 -15.82
CA PHE A 40 11.39 -13.60 -15.66
C PHE A 40 12.42 -14.29 -16.56
N PHE A 41 12.68 -13.75 -17.75
CA PHE A 41 13.72 -14.24 -18.65
C PHE A 41 15.10 -14.11 -17.99
N VAL A 42 15.45 -12.92 -17.49
CA VAL A 42 16.71 -12.71 -16.75
C VAL A 42 16.76 -13.59 -15.51
N LEU A 43 15.66 -13.69 -14.76
CA LEU A 43 15.57 -14.54 -13.58
C LEU A 43 15.83 -16.02 -13.93
N SER A 44 15.28 -16.51 -15.04
CA SER A 44 15.49 -17.90 -15.49
C SER A 44 16.95 -18.19 -15.84
N LEU A 45 17.69 -17.20 -16.38
CA LEU A 45 19.12 -17.35 -16.69
C LEU A 45 19.98 -17.40 -15.42
N VAL A 46 19.58 -16.69 -14.37
CA VAL A 46 20.28 -16.66 -13.07
C VAL A 46 19.92 -17.90 -12.23
N LEU A 47 18.66 -18.35 -12.26
CA LEU A 47 18.15 -19.49 -11.47
C LEU A 47 18.25 -20.84 -12.19
N LYS A 48 19.38 -21.09 -12.89
CA LYS A 48 19.62 -22.36 -13.62
C LYS A 48 19.58 -23.63 -12.75
N GLY A 49 19.66 -23.50 -11.43
CA GLY A 49 19.62 -24.63 -10.48
C GLY A 49 18.28 -24.86 -9.79
N PHE A 50 17.22 -24.09 -10.11
CA PHE A 50 15.91 -24.30 -9.48
C PHE A 50 15.16 -25.40 -10.24
N PRO A 51 14.58 -26.42 -9.55
CA PRO A 51 13.94 -27.56 -10.18
C PRO A 51 12.96 -27.19 -11.31
N PRO A 52 12.06 -26.20 -11.19
CA PRO A 52 11.13 -25.85 -12.28
C PRO A 52 11.81 -25.35 -13.57
N PHE A 53 13.08 -24.92 -13.53
CA PHE A 53 13.85 -24.51 -14.71
C PHE A 53 14.79 -25.61 -15.23
N SER A 54 14.91 -26.74 -14.54
CA SER A 54 15.84 -27.84 -14.85
C SER A 54 15.13 -29.16 -15.21
N LEU A 55 13.80 -29.13 -15.37
CA LEU A 55 12.97 -30.33 -15.64
C LEU A 55 13.08 -30.86 -17.07
N THR A 56 13.68 -30.11 -18.00
CA THR A 56 13.71 -30.45 -19.43
C THR A 56 15.06 -30.09 -20.06
N ASP A 57 15.60 -30.87 -20.99
CA ASP A 57 16.90 -30.56 -21.62
C ASP A 57 16.83 -29.41 -22.66
N SER A 58 15.62 -28.99 -23.04
CA SER A 58 15.41 -27.96 -24.05
C SER A 58 15.49 -26.54 -23.47
N LEU A 59 16.54 -25.81 -23.84
CA LEU A 59 16.78 -24.41 -23.46
C LEU A 59 15.59 -23.48 -23.78
N LEU A 60 14.94 -23.69 -24.94
CA LEU A 60 13.80 -22.88 -25.38
C LEU A 60 12.58 -23.07 -24.46
N VAL A 61 12.26 -24.29 -24.05
CA VAL A 61 11.08 -24.53 -23.22
C VAL A 61 11.30 -23.98 -21.81
N ASN A 62 12.47 -24.23 -21.22
CA ASN A 62 12.74 -23.80 -19.86
C ASN A 62 12.87 -22.28 -19.73
N HIS A 63 13.52 -21.64 -20.70
CA HIS A 63 13.90 -20.23 -20.58
C HIS A 63 13.02 -19.30 -21.43
N VAL A 64 12.20 -19.81 -22.35
CA VAL A 64 11.25 -18.97 -23.11
C VAL A 64 9.81 -19.30 -22.72
N ALA A 65 9.43 -20.58 -22.70
CA ALA A 65 8.04 -20.95 -22.38
C ALA A 65 7.71 -20.69 -20.90
N LEU A 66 8.61 -21.02 -19.97
CA LEU A 66 8.36 -20.78 -18.53
C LEU A 66 8.22 -19.28 -18.22
N PRO A 67 9.13 -18.39 -18.66
CA PRO A 67 8.95 -16.94 -18.48
C PRO A 67 7.72 -16.38 -19.18
N PHE A 68 7.32 -16.94 -20.32
CA PHE A 68 6.09 -16.55 -21.01
C PHE A 68 4.83 -16.88 -20.19
N VAL A 69 4.73 -18.09 -19.64
CA VAL A 69 3.62 -18.51 -18.78
C VAL A 69 3.58 -17.69 -17.49
N LEU A 70 4.74 -17.43 -16.88
CA LEU A 70 4.85 -16.60 -15.68
C LEU A 70 4.47 -15.14 -15.95
N ALA A 71 4.92 -14.57 -17.06
CA ALA A 71 4.55 -13.22 -17.48
C ALA A 71 3.06 -13.10 -17.81
N TRP A 72 2.49 -14.13 -18.45
CA TRP A 72 1.06 -14.21 -18.73
C TRP A 72 0.23 -14.27 -17.43
N LEU A 73 0.68 -15.04 -16.43
CA LEU A 73 0.03 -15.12 -15.13
C LEU A 73 0.07 -13.77 -14.39
N ALA A 74 1.22 -13.09 -14.44
CA ALA A 74 1.37 -11.75 -13.89
C ALA A 74 0.54 -10.70 -14.64
N GLY A 75 0.28 -10.91 -15.94
CA GLY A 75 -0.55 -10.04 -16.77
C GLY A 75 -2.06 -10.20 -16.57
N LYS A 76 -2.55 -11.41 -16.28
CA LYS A 76 -4.00 -11.65 -16.03
C LYS A 76 -4.46 -11.23 -14.64
N ARG A 77 -3.60 -11.37 -13.62
CA ARG A 77 -3.95 -11.02 -12.24
C ARG A 77 -3.70 -9.53 -12.00
N GLY A 78 -4.73 -8.72 -12.19
CA GLY A 78 -4.76 -7.38 -11.64
C GLY A 78 -4.63 -7.46 -10.12
N PHE A 79 -3.42 -7.26 -9.60
CA PHE A 79 -3.17 -7.27 -8.17
C PHE A 79 -3.89 -6.07 -7.53
N ASP A 80 -4.96 -6.35 -6.79
CA ASP A 80 -5.65 -5.36 -5.96
C ASP A 80 -6.06 -4.09 -6.75
N GLY A 81 -6.52 -4.26 -7.99
CA GLY A 81 -6.94 -3.15 -8.88
C GLY A 81 -5.84 -2.16 -9.26
N LYS A 82 -4.58 -2.47 -8.95
CA LYS A 82 -3.40 -1.64 -9.23
C LYS A 82 -2.57 -2.27 -10.32
N LYS A 83 -1.81 -1.43 -11.02
CA LYS A 83 -0.80 -1.90 -11.98
C LYS A 83 0.16 -2.85 -11.24
N PRO A 84 0.54 -4.00 -11.83
CA PRO A 84 1.43 -4.97 -11.17
C PRO A 84 2.71 -4.35 -10.61
N TYR A 85 3.30 -3.39 -11.33
CA TYR A 85 4.47 -2.63 -10.86
C TYR A 85 4.17 -1.77 -9.62
N SER A 86 3.01 -1.10 -9.60
CA SER A 86 2.60 -0.31 -8.44
C SER A 86 2.35 -1.20 -7.22
N TYR A 87 1.82 -2.41 -7.44
CA TYR A 87 1.64 -3.39 -6.39
C TYR A 87 3.00 -3.85 -5.84
N LEU A 88 3.94 -4.22 -6.71
CA LEU A 88 5.29 -4.61 -6.28
C LEU A 88 6.01 -3.47 -5.53
N LYS A 89 5.89 -2.24 -6.01
CA LYS A 89 6.40 -1.04 -5.30
C LYS A 89 5.78 -0.92 -3.91
N SER A 90 4.48 -1.18 -3.77
CA SER A 90 3.82 -1.22 -2.46
C SER A 90 4.33 -2.35 -1.58
N CYS A 91 4.59 -3.54 -2.12
CA CYS A 91 5.19 -4.66 -1.38
C CYS A 91 6.61 -4.33 -0.90
N ILE A 92 7.47 -3.81 -1.77
CA ILE A 92 8.84 -3.40 -1.42
C ILE A 92 8.79 -2.31 -0.36
N ARG A 93 7.96 -1.27 -0.56
CA ARG A 93 7.77 -0.21 0.44
C ARG A 93 7.27 -0.76 1.77
N PHE A 94 6.38 -1.75 1.75
CA PHE A 94 5.87 -2.38 2.97
C PHE A 94 6.92 -3.23 3.69
N LEU A 95 7.85 -3.84 2.96
CA LEU A 95 8.99 -4.58 3.50
C LEU A 95 10.07 -3.65 4.07
N THR A 96 10.36 -2.54 3.39
CA THR A 96 11.39 -1.57 3.81
C THR A 96 10.86 -0.52 4.78
N SER A 97 9.54 -0.34 4.89
CA SER A 97 8.95 0.60 5.84
C SER A 97 9.24 0.15 7.27
N PRO A 98 9.72 1.06 8.14
CA PRO A 98 9.82 0.78 9.57
C PRO A 98 8.41 0.59 10.14
N ARG A 99 8.16 -0.57 10.76
CA ARG A 99 6.90 -0.85 11.45
C ARG A 99 7.04 -0.53 12.92
N ILE A 100 6.17 0.34 13.42
CA ILE A 100 6.05 0.59 14.86
C ILE A 100 4.77 -0.09 15.34
N TYR A 101 4.95 -1.11 16.17
CA TYR A 101 3.86 -1.80 16.84
C TYR A 101 3.60 -1.09 18.16
N THR A 102 2.43 -0.45 18.30
CA THR A 102 2.05 0.19 19.56
C THR A 102 0.71 -0.31 20.03
N ARG A 103 0.73 -0.95 21.21
CA ARG A 103 -0.48 -1.50 21.84
C ARG A 103 -1.21 -0.41 22.62
N GLY A 104 -2.10 0.30 21.94
CA GLY A 104 -3.09 1.19 22.57
C GLY A 104 -2.53 2.41 23.31
N LYS A 105 -1.25 2.75 23.14
CA LYS A 105 -0.68 4.04 23.54
C LYS A 105 -0.76 5.01 22.33
N PRO A 106 -1.12 6.29 22.53
CA PRO A 106 -1.01 7.28 21.48
C PRO A 106 0.48 7.43 21.10
N LEU A 107 0.78 7.30 19.81
CA LEU A 107 2.10 7.59 19.26
C LEU A 107 2.21 9.09 19.06
N ASP A 108 3.22 9.71 19.68
CA ASP A 108 3.61 11.06 19.33
C ASP A 108 4.40 11.01 18.01
N LEU A 109 3.70 11.25 16.91
CA LEU A 109 4.28 11.26 15.55
C LEU A 109 4.92 12.62 15.22
N SER A 110 5.23 13.43 16.24
CA SER A 110 5.93 14.70 16.10
C SER A 110 7.18 14.56 15.23
N GLY A 111 7.13 15.12 14.02
CA GLY A 111 8.23 15.18 13.05
C GLY A 111 8.34 14.07 12.01
N ARG A 112 7.55 12.98 12.08
CA ARG A 112 7.59 11.88 11.08
C ARG A 112 6.33 11.92 10.21
N THR A 113 6.50 12.10 8.90
CA THR A 113 5.38 12.10 7.95
C THR A 113 4.65 10.76 7.95
N TYR A 114 3.35 10.80 8.27
CA TYR A 114 2.40 9.67 8.29
C TYR A 114 2.42 8.80 7.03
N ARG A 115 2.97 9.34 5.94
CA ARG A 115 3.04 8.69 4.63
C ARG A 115 3.99 7.48 4.60
N ASP A 116 4.96 7.38 5.51
CA ASP A 116 6.03 6.35 5.48
C ASP A 116 5.93 5.26 6.53
N MET A 117 4.91 5.30 7.40
CA MET A 117 4.80 4.39 8.52
C MET A 117 3.42 3.71 8.58
N TYR A 118 3.43 2.38 8.59
CA TYR A 118 2.23 1.58 8.79
C TYR A 118 2.00 1.38 10.29
N VAL A 119 0.99 2.05 10.84
CA VAL A 119 0.59 1.91 12.25
C VAL A 119 -0.53 0.89 12.34
N THR A 120 -0.27 -0.24 12.98
CA THR A 120 -1.32 -1.21 13.34
C THR A 120 -1.79 -0.91 14.76
N VAL A 121 -2.99 -0.34 14.89
CA VAL A 121 -3.58 -0.10 16.22
C VAL A 121 -4.33 -1.36 16.63
N GLY A 122 -3.81 -2.08 17.64
CA GLY A 122 -4.53 -3.20 18.24
C GLY A 122 -5.93 -2.75 18.70
N ARG A 123 -6.95 -3.54 18.34
CA ARG A 123 -8.41 -3.27 18.48
C ARG A 123 -8.86 -2.75 19.85
N ASP A 124 -8.08 -2.98 20.90
CA ASP A 124 -8.37 -2.60 22.28
C ASP A 124 -8.02 -1.14 22.65
N GLY A 125 -7.10 -0.52 21.91
CA GLY A 125 -6.57 0.81 22.25
C GLY A 125 -7.61 1.92 22.14
N GLY A 126 -8.38 1.91 21.05
CA GLY A 126 -9.37 2.96 20.77
C GLY A 126 -10.50 3.03 21.80
N ARG A 127 -10.93 1.88 22.34
CA ARG A 127 -12.00 1.82 23.37
C ARG A 127 -11.54 2.38 24.71
N LYS A 128 -10.31 2.07 25.14
CA LYS A 128 -9.74 2.55 26.41
C LYS A 128 -9.46 4.07 26.37
N ALA A 129 -8.93 4.57 25.27
CA ALA A 129 -8.69 6.01 25.07
C ALA A 129 -10.00 6.82 25.13
N ARG A 130 -11.06 6.36 24.45
CA ARG A 130 -12.40 6.98 24.52
C ARG A 130 -12.98 6.98 25.93
N ARG A 131 -12.79 5.88 26.68
CA ARG A 131 -13.27 5.75 28.08
C ARG A 131 -12.54 6.71 29.02
N ASN A 132 -11.23 6.88 28.85
CA ASN A 132 -10.43 7.80 29.66
C ASN A 132 -10.72 9.27 29.33
N ALA A 133 -10.87 9.62 28.05
CA ALA A 133 -11.29 10.97 27.65
C ALA A 133 -12.66 11.34 28.26
N ARG A 134 -13.62 10.41 28.24
CA ARG A 134 -14.95 10.61 28.82
C ARG A 134 -14.90 10.77 30.35
N ARG A 135 -13.98 10.06 31.04
CA ARG A 135 -13.75 10.23 32.48
C ARG A 135 -13.13 11.59 32.81
N ASN A 136 -12.17 12.06 32.01
CA ASN A 136 -11.54 13.37 32.21
C ASN A 136 -12.52 14.53 31.99
N LEU A 137 -13.38 14.44 30.96
CA LEU A 137 -14.47 15.42 30.74
C LEU A 137 -15.43 15.49 31.94
N LYS A 138 -15.83 14.35 32.52
CA LYS A 138 -16.67 14.32 33.72
C LYS A 138 -15.98 14.95 34.94
N ARG A 139 -14.68 14.69 35.12
CA ARG A 139 -13.88 15.29 36.21
C ARG A 139 -13.72 16.81 36.05
N ALA A 140 -13.49 17.28 34.83
CA ALA A 140 -13.42 18.71 34.52
C ALA A 140 -14.76 19.41 34.78
N GLY A 141 -15.88 18.77 34.41
CA GLY A 141 -17.22 19.27 34.72
C GLY A 141 -17.51 19.34 36.23
N ARG A 142 -17.05 18.35 37.02
CA ARG A 142 -17.17 18.36 38.49
C ARG A 142 -16.36 19.49 39.13
N LYS A 143 -15.09 19.65 38.74
CA LYS A 143 -14.24 20.75 39.23
C LYS A 143 -14.80 22.14 38.87
N LYS A 144 -15.44 22.28 37.71
CA LYS A 144 -16.10 23.54 37.31
C LYS A 144 -17.34 23.83 38.14
N LYS A 145 -18.08 22.80 38.57
CA LYS A 145 -19.20 22.94 39.51
C LYS A 145 -18.71 23.31 40.92
N GLU A 146 -17.67 22.64 41.41
CA GLU A 146 -17.07 22.95 42.72
C GLU A 146 -16.55 24.40 42.79
N ARG A 147 -15.86 24.88 41.75
CA ARG A 147 -15.41 26.29 41.69
C ARG A 147 -16.55 27.30 41.65
N ARG A 148 -17.63 27.01 40.93
CA ARG A 148 -18.82 27.87 40.94
C ARG A 148 -19.50 27.90 42.30
N GLN A 149 -19.40 26.83 43.08
CA GLN A 149 -20.04 26.75 44.38
C GLN A 149 -19.23 27.47 45.47
N THR A 150 -17.89 27.51 45.33
CA THR A 150 -17.03 28.35 46.18
C THR A 150 -17.17 29.85 45.86
N ASP A 151 -17.32 30.24 44.59
CA ASP A 151 -17.52 31.66 44.22
C ASP A 151 -18.87 32.23 44.71
N ILE A 152 -19.91 31.38 44.81
CA ILE A 152 -21.23 31.79 45.32
C ILE A 152 -21.22 31.86 46.86
N GLY A 153 -20.40 31.07 47.54
CA GLY A 153 -20.27 31.11 49.01
C GLY A 153 -19.44 32.29 49.53
N GLU A 154 -18.69 32.98 48.67
CA GLU A 154 -17.86 34.14 49.02
C GLU A 154 -18.58 35.48 48.77
N THR A 155 -19.73 35.46 48.09
CA THR A 155 -20.56 36.65 47.82
C THR A 155 -21.67 36.86 48.85
N ASP A 156 -21.78 35.99 49.86
CA ASP A 156 -22.81 35.98 50.91
C ASP A 156 -22.24 36.25 52.32
N LYS A 157 -21.01 36.78 52.41
CA LYS A 157 -20.36 37.31 53.63
C LYS A 157 -19.97 38.76 53.42
#